data_AF-A0A3C0GB21-F1
#
_entry.id   AF-A0A3C0GB21-F1
#
_cell.length_a   1.000
_cell.length_b   1.000
_cell.length_c   1.000
_cell.angle_alpha   90.00
_cell.angle_beta   90.00
_cell.angle_gamma   90.00
#
_symmetry.space_group_name_H-M   'P 1'
#
loop_
_entity.id
_entity.type
_entity.pdbx_description
1 polymer ?
#
loop_
_entity_poly.entity_id
_entity_poly.type
_entity_poly.pdbx_seq_one_letter_code
_entity_poly.pdbx_strand_id
1 'polypeptide(L)'
;MKRGEHQDMKQLQTSGQNASTQSIDITPWYNKYLGFPYRHLGNNTESGIDCFNLCRLVYKEQLGIEIPYDTADWCNIVDEDWYNKTQDRPFDKGGTEAYGWKKTNDLEKFNVITMSIGATNVTNHCALYLGSNKMLQTMIEHKS
;
A
#
# COMPACT_ATOMS: atom_id res chain seq x y z
N MET A 1 26.99 -36.87 -74.82
CA MET A 1 26.65 -37.60 -73.58
C MET A 1 27.29 -36.81 -72.43
N LYS A 2 26.46 -36.31 -71.51
CA LYS A 2 26.76 -35.20 -70.56
C LYS A 2 27.71 -35.64 -69.42
N ARG A 3 28.69 -34.81 -69.04
CA ARG A 3 29.33 -34.85 -67.72
C ARG A 3 28.86 -33.66 -66.92
N GLY A 4 28.31 -33.97 -65.74
CA GLY A 4 27.57 -33.07 -64.87
C GLY A 4 28.44 -32.09 -64.11
N GLU A 5 27.84 -30.93 -63.89
CA GLU A 5 28.24 -29.89 -62.95
C GLU A 5 28.01 -30.40 -61.52
N HIS A 6 29.00 -30.23 -60.64
CA HIS A 6 28.79 -30.28 -59.20
C HIS A 6 28.95 -28.87 -58.65
N GLN A 7 27.83 -28.31 -58.21
CA GLN A 7 27.70 -26.95 -57.68
C GLN A 7 27.99 -26.88 -56.17
N ASP A 8 28.40 -25.68 -55.79
CA ASP A 8 28.87 -25.22 -54.49
C ASP A 8 27.95 -25.46 -53.28
N MET A 9 28.60 -25.67 -52.14
CA MET A 9 28.05 -25.55 -50.79
C MET A 9 27.39 -24.17 -50.59
N LYS A 10 26.08 -24.16 -50.31
CA LYS A 10 25.42 -23.03 -49.64
C LYS A 10 25.06 -23.42 -48.21
N GLN A 11 25.67 -22.73 -47.24
CA GLN A 11 25.23 -22.70 -45.85
C GLN A 11 23.79 -22.18 -45.79
N LEU A 12 22.91 -22.95 -45.16
CA LEU A 12 21.59 -22.49 -44.72
C LEU A 12 21.78 -21.61 -43.47
N GLN A 13 21.54 -20.31 -43.61
CA GLN A 13 21.33 -19.43 -42.46
C GLN A 13 19.95 -19.72 -41.87
N THR A 14 19.90 -20.35 -40.70
CA THR A 14 18.68 -20.40 -39.88
C THR A 14 18.59 -19.10 -39.09
N SER A 15 17.61 -18.27 -39.43
CA SER A 15 17.20 -17.10 -38.66
C SER A 15 16.61 -17.53 -37.32
N GLY A 16 17.40 -17.43 -36.24
CA GLY A 16 16.91 -17.56 -34.88
C GLY A 16 16.05 -16.34 -34.53
N GLN A 17 14.73 -16.53 -34.44
CA GLN A 17 13.86 -15.57 -33.78
C GLN A 17 14.13 -15.62 -32.27
N ASN A 18 14.80 -14.60 -31.74
CA ASN A 18 14.93 -14.42 -30.30
C ASN A 18 13.57 -14.04 -29.73
N ALA A 19 12.89 -15.01 -29.11
CA ALA A 19 11.74 -14.72 -28.26
C ALA A 19 12.26 -14.02 -26.98
N SER A 20 11.93 -12.74 -26.81
CA SER A 20 12.18 -12.01 -25.58
C SER A 20 11.19 -12.50 -24.50
N THR A 21 11.68 -13.32 -23.58
CA THR A 21 10.93 -13.68 -22.38
C THR A 21 10.75 -12.43 -21.53
N GLN A 22 9.55 -11.85 -21.51
CA GLN A 22 9.23 -10.77 -20.58
C GLN A 22 9.23 -11.35 -19.16
N SER A 23 10.15 -10.89 -18.31
CA SER A 23 10.15 -11.21 -16.89
C SER A 23 8.92 -10.57 -16.24
N ILE A 24 8.02 -11.39 -15.69
CA ILE A 24 6.91 -10.91 -14.87
C ILE A 24 7.52 -10.38 -13.58
N ASP A 25 7.28 -9.10 -13.27
CA ASP A 25 7.62 -8.56 -11.97
C ASP A 25 6.67 -9.18 -10.93
N ILE A 26 7.21 -10.11 -10.14
CA ILE A 26 6.50 -10.77 -9.04
C ILE A 26 6.59 -9.98 -7.73
N THR A 27 7.22 -8.80 -7.75
CA THR A 27 7.37 -7.97 -6.56
C THR A 27 5.99 -7.52 -6.10
N PRO A 28 5.62 -7.75 -4.82
CA PRO A 28 4.37 -7.24 -4.31
C PRO A 28 4.30 -5.72 -4.46
N TRP A 29 3.22 -5.22 -5.05
CA TRP A 29 3.00 -3.80 -5.32
C TRP A 29 3.17 -2.91 -4.08
N TYR A 30 2.92 -3.47 -2.89
CA TYR A 30 2.98 -2.76 -1.63
C TYR A 30 4.40 -2.61 -1.07
N ASN A 31 5.41 -3.27 -1.65
CA ASN A 31 6.79 -3.24 -1.14
C ASN A 31 7.35 -1.82 -1.04
N LYS A 32 6.95 -0.92 -1.93
CA LYS A 32 7.37 0.50 -1.91
C LYS A 32 6.82 1.29 -0.71
N TYR A 33 5.87 0.73 0.03
CA TYR A 33 5.30 1.35 1.23
C TYR A 33 5.88 0.79 2.53
N LEU A 34 6.87 -0.10 2.45
CA LEU A 34 7.49 -0.72 3.63
C LEU A 34 8.67 0.14 4.12
N GLY A 35 8.90 0.13 5.43
CA GLY A 35 10.07 0.73 6.07
C GLY A 35 9.98 2.23 6.33
N PHE A 36 8.83 2.86 6.12
CA PHE A 36 8.65 4.27 6.48
C PHE A 36 8.67 4.43 8.01
N PRO A 37 9.38 5.42 8.55
CA PRO A 37 9.36 5.67 9.98
C PRO A 37 7.95 6.09 10.42
N TYR A 38 7.56 5.66 11.62
CA TYR A 38 6.37 6.19 12.27
C TYR A 38 6.65 7.60 12.81
N ARG A 39 5.67 8.49 12.67
CA ARG A 39 5.60 9.76 13.39
C ARG A 39 4.13 10.09 13.61
N HIS A 40 3.73 10.36 14.84
CA HIS A 40 2.36 10.80 15.11
C HIS A 40 2.03 12.10 14.36
N LEU A 41 0.86 12.18 13.73
CA LEU A 41 0.45 13.26 12.82
C LEU A 41 1.38 13.45 11.61
N GLY A 42 2.27 12.48 11.33
CA GLY A 42 3.22 12.53 10.24
C GLY A 42 2.56 12.23 8.89
N ASN A 43 2.99 12.94 7.86
CA ASN A 43 2.49 12.81 6.49
C ASN A 43 3.61 12.70 5.43
N ASN A 44 4.82 12.29 5.84
CA ASN A 44 5.99 12.25 4.98
C ASN A 44 6.74 10.91 5.10
N THR A 45 7.11 10.31 3.98
CA THR A 45 7.71 8.96 3.94
C THR A 45 9.14 8.90 4.48
N GLU A 46 9.83 10.03 4.58
CA GLU A 46 11.22 10.13 5.06
C GLU A 46 11.29 10.55 6.54
N SER A 47 10.53 11.59 6.93
CA SER A 47 10.54 12.14 8.29
C SER A 47 9.50 11.51 9.21
N GLY A 48 8.54 10.78 8.65
CA GLY A 48 7.63 9.90 9.35
C GLY A 48 6.16 10.10 8.97
N ILE A 49 5.43 8.99 8.98
CA ILE A 49 4.04 8.90 8.56
C ILE A 49 3.23 8.14 9.61
N ASP A 50 2.00 8.58 9.86
CA ASP A 50 1.09 7.88 10.77
C ASP A 50 0.23 6.84 10.05
N CYS A 51 -0.57 6.11 10.83
CA CYS A 51 -1.39 5.00 10.36
C CYS A 51 -2.43 5.38 9.29
N PHE A 52 -3.09 6.53 9.42
CA PHE A 52 -4.10 6.97 8.47
C PHE A 52 -3.48 7.65 7.26
N ASN A 53 -2.44 8.47 7.45
CA ASN A 53 -1.70 9.10 6.37
C ASN A 53 -1.00 8.06 5.47
N LEU A 54 -0.57 6.92 6.01
CA LEU A 54 -0.12 5.78 5.22
C LEU A 54 -1.23 5.23 4.32
N CYS A 55 -2.45 5.07 4.83
CA CYS A 55 -3.61 4.65 4.02
C CYS A 55 -3.92 5.68 2.93
N ARG A 56 -3.90 6.99 3.26
CA ARG A 56 -4.13 8.08 2.30
C ARG A 56 -3.12 8.07 1.16
N LEU A 57 -1.83 7.85 1.46
CA LEU A 57 -0.79 7.73 0.46
C LEU A 57 -1.08 6.57 -0.51
N VAL A 58 -1.45 5.40 0.01
CA VAL A 58 -1.77 4.24 -0.83
C VAL A 58 -3.02 4.49 -1.68
N TYR A 59 -4.07 5.09 -1.12
CA TYR A 59 -5.28 5.46 -1.88
C TYR A 59 -4.95 6.41 -3.03
N LYS A 60 -4.13 7.43 -2.77
CA LYS A 60 -3.69 8.38 -3.80
C LYS A 60 -2.92 7.68 -4.92
N GLU A 61 -1.93 6.87 -4.58
CA GLU A 61 -1.01 6.30 -5.57
C GLU A 61 -1.55 5.06 -6.30
N GLN A 62 -2.37 4.24 -5.66
CA GLN A 62 -2.87 2.99 -6.25
C GLN A 62 -4.25 3.15 -6.87
N LEU A 63 -5.08 4.03 -6.32
CA LEU A 63 -6.47 4.18 -6.75
C LEU A 63 -6.76 5.56 -7.39
N GLY A 64 -5.82 6.50 -7.30
CA GLY A 64 -6.06 7.88 -7.74
C GLY A 64 -7.07 8.63 -6.87
N ILE A 65 -7.33 8.14 -5.66
CA ILE A 65 -8.33 8.72 -4.74
C ILE A 65 -7.61 9.65 -3.77
N GLU A 66 -7.93 10.95 -3.86
CA GLU A 66 -7.46 11.93 -2.89
C GLU A 66 -8.46 12.05 -1.73
N ILE A 67 -8.02 11.70 -0.52
CA ILE A 67 -8.80 11.88 0.71
C ILE A 67 -8.57 13.31 1.22
N PRO A 68 -9.62 14.15 1.32
CA PRO A 68 -9.49 15.61 1.52
C PRO A 68 -9.27 16.04 2.98
N TYR A 69 -8.97 15.10 3.87
CA TYR A 69 -8.69 15.31 5.29
C TYR A 69 -7.62 14.32 5.76
N ASP A 70 -7.01 14.59 6.90
CA ASP A 70 -5.94 13.79 7.50
C ASP A 70 -6.10 13.62 9.02
N THR A 71 -5.13 12.97 9.67
CA THR A 71 -5.18 12.67 11.12
C THR A 71 -5.27 13.94 11.97
N ALA A 72 -4.67 15.04 11.55
CA ALA A 72 -4.64 16.30 12.30
C ALA A 72 -6.01 16.99 12.32
N ASP A 73 -6.91 16.67 11.38
CA ASP A 73 -8.30 17.13 11.43
C ASP A 73 -9.11 16.49 12.58
N TRP A 74 -8.61 15.37 13.12
CA TRP A 74 -9.36 14.51 14.05
C TRP A 74 -8.68 14.27 15.40
N CYS A 75 -7.40 14.62 15.53
CA CYS A 75 -6.62 14.45 16.75
C CYS A 75 -5.83 15.72 17.05
N ASN A 76 -6.04 16.29 18.23
CA ASN A 76 -5.34 17.48 18.72
C ASN A 76 -4.26 17.17 19.76
N ILE A 77 -4.06 15.89 20.10
CA ILE A 77 -3.02 15.45 21.04
C ILE A 77 -1.74 15.25 20.23
N VAL A 78 -0.69 16.00 20.57
CA VAL A 78 0.59 15.97 19.82
C VAL A 78 1.58 14.95 20.42
N ASP A 79 1.34 14.49 21.65
CA ASP A 79 2.23 13.56 22.34
C ASP A 79 2.29 12.18 21.64
N GLU A 80 3.44 11.52 21.66
CA GLU A 80 3.61 10.21 21.03
C GLU A 80 2.80 9.08 21.71
N ASP A 81 2.46 9.25 23.00
CA ASP A 81 1.58 8.35 23.76
C ASP A 81 0.09 8.73 23.70
N TRP A 82 -0.31 9.54 22.70
CA TRP A 82 -1.68 10.03 22.49
C TRP A 82 -2.74 8.92 22.56
N TYR A 83 -2.41 7.70 22.12
CA TYR A 83 -3.30 6.56 22.08
C TYR A 83 -3.74 6.10 23.48
N ASN A 84 -2.97 6.42 24.53
CA ASN A 84 -3.36 6.19 25.93
C ASN A 84 -4.18 7.34 26.54
N LYS A 85 -4.26 8.48 25.85
CA LYS A 85 -4.87 9.72 26.34
C LYS A 85 -6.19 10.02 25.66
N THR A 86 -6.32 9.64 24.38
CA THR A 86 -7.48 10.01 23.57
C THR A 86 -8.77 9.39 24.10
N GLN A 87 -9.76 10.25 24.31
CA GLN A 87 -11.17 9.87 24.49
C GLN A 87 -11.98 10.16 23.22
N ASP A 88 -11.37 10.85 22.26
CA ASP A 88 -11.97 11.11 20.95
C ASP A 88 -11.93 9.86 20.09
N ARG A 89 -13.05 9.58 19.43
CA ARG A 89 -13.27 8.42 18.56
C ARG A 89 -13.18 8.82 17.08
N PRO A 90 -11.98 9.12 16.54
CA PRO A 90 -11.82 9.67 15.19
C PRO A 90 -12.38 8.74 14.13
N PHE A 91 -12.15 7.43 14.24
CA PHE A 91 -12.65 6.45 13.28
C PHE A 91 -14.16 6.21 13.36
N ASP A 92 -14.80 6.44 14.51
CA ASP A 92 -16.27 6.40 14.61
C ASP A 92 -16.91 7.62 13.93
N LYS A 93 -16.29 8.80 14.07
CA LYS A 93 -16.77 10.05 13.47
C LYS A 93 -16.50 10.09 11.96
N GLY A 94 -15.27 9.79 11.55
CA GLY A 94 -14.81 9.85 10.17
C GLY A 94 -15.15 8.62 9.33
N GLY A 95 -15.41 7.45 9.94
CA GLY A 95 -15.75 6.21 9.24
C GLY A 95 -17.21 6.12 8.78
N THR A 96 -17.76 7.22 8.25
CA THR A 96 -19.17 7.34 7.83
C THR A 96 -19.30 7.79 6.37
N GLU A 97 -20.49 7.62 5.80
CA GLU A 97 -20.75 7.97 4.39
C GLU A 97 -20.55 9.46 4.13
N ALA A 98 -20.77 10.32 5.13
CA ALA A 98 -20.50 11.76 5.05
C ALA A 98 -19.04 12.10 4.74
N TYR A 99 -18.12 11.19 5.07
CA TYR A 99 -16.69 11.31 4.82
C TYR A 99 -16.19 10.35 3.73
N GLY A 100 -17.11 9.69 3.01
CA GLY A 100 -16.80 8.78 1.91
C GLY A 100 -16.53 7.33 2.31
N TRP A 101 -16.85 6.93 3.55
CA TRP A 101 -16.64 5.57 4.02
C TRP A 101 -17.95 4.80 4.22
N LYS A 102 -17.90 3.50 3.99
CA LYS A 102 -19.01 2.59 4.28
C LYS A 102 -18.48 1.41 5.09
N LYS A 103 -19.13 1.12 6.23
CA LYS A 103 -18.82 -0.07 7.03
C LYS A 103 -19.24 -1.32 6.27
N THR A 104 -18.40 -2.36 6.29
CA THR A 104 -18.62 -3.64 5.62
C THR A 104 -18.18 -4.80 6.52
N ASN A 105 -18.79 -5.97 6.33
CA ASN A 105 -18.35 -7.23 6.93
C ASN A 105 -17.53 -8.07 5.93
N ASP A 106 -17.58 -7.71 4.65
CA ASP A 106 -16.82 -8.36 3.58
C ASP A 106 -15.47 -7.66 3.46
N LEU A 107 -14.39 -8.40 3.70
CA LEU A 107 -13.03 -7.86 3.73
C LEU A 107 -12.36 -7.98 2.36
N GLU A 108 -12.17 -6.84 1.70
CA GLU A 108 -11.58 -6.73 0.37
C GLU A 108 -10.30 -5.89 0.36
N LYS A 109 -9.45 -6.09 -0.66
CA LYS A 109 -8.23 -5.27 -0.83
C LYS A 109 -8.58 -3.79 -0.77
N PHE A 110 -7.71 -3.01 -0.12
CA PHE A 110 -7.88 -1.59 0.15
C PHE A 110 -8.94 -1.23 1.20
N ASN A 111 -9.67 -2.18 1.77
CA ASN A 111 -10.46 -1.89 2.96
C ASN A 111 -9.54 -1.46 4.11
N VAL A 112 -10.02 -0.52 4.91
CA VAL A 112 -9.33 -0.06 6.12
C VAL A 112 -9.92 -0.81 7.31
N ILE A 113 -9.05 -1.51 8.03
CA ILE A 113 -9.36 -2.20 9.28
C ILE A 113 -9.09 -1.20 10.40
N THR A 114 -10.08 -0.94 11.25
CA THR A 114 -9.93 -0.06 12.41
C THR A 114 -9.80 -0.87 13.69
N MET A 115 -8.99 -0.38 14.62
CA MET A 115 -8.58 -1.08 15.83
C MET A 115 -8.56 -0.12 17.03
N SER A 116 -8.71 -0.69 18.21
CA SER A 116 -8.47 0.01 19.47
C SER A 116 -7.13 -0.42 20.03
N ILE A 117 -6.24 0.55 20.28
CA ILE A 117 -4.95 0.34 20.94
C ILE A 117 -4.83 1.23 22.19
N GLY A 118 -4.02 0.80 23.15
CA GLY A 118 -3.83 1.51 24.42
C GLY A 118 -4.93 1.26 25.45
N ALA A 119 -4.93 2.09 26.49
CA ALA A 119 -5.77 1.89 27.68
C ALA A 119 -7.21 2.44 27.56
N THR A 120 -7.51 3.24 26.52
CA THR A 120 -8.78 3.99 26.46
C THR A 120 -9.93 3.20 25.83
N ASN A 121 -9.66 2.02 25.25
CA ASN A 121 -10.62 1.21 24.49
C ASN A 121 -11.30 1.97 23.33
N VAL A 122 -10.68 3.08 22.89
CA VAL A 122 -11.16 3.87 21.77
C VAL A 122 -10.57 3.32 20.47
N THR A 123 -11.41 3.21 19.44
CA THR A 123 -10.93 2.93 18.08
C THR A 123 -10.14 4.13 17.57
N ASN A 124 -8.83 4.00 17.62
CA ASN A 124 -7.84 5.05 17.41
C ASN A 124 -6.72 4.60 16.47
N HIS A 125 -6.80 3.41 15.87
CA HIS A 125 -5.78 2.94 14.94
C HIS A 125 -6.39 2.34 13.69
N CYS A 126 -5.63 2.32 12.60
CA CYS A 126 -6.05 1.67 11.37
C CYS A 126 -4.92 0.99 10.60
N ALA A 127 -5.30 -0.01 9.80
CA ALA A 127 -4.43 -0.73 8.88
C ALA A 127 -5.12 -0.91 7.53
N LEU A 128 -4.35 -0.90 6.44
CA LEU A 128 -4.85 -1.18 5.10
C LEU A 128 -4.79 -2.69 4.81
N TYR A 129 -5.90 -3.30 4.43
CA TYR A 129 -5.91 -4.70 4.02
C TYR A 129 -5.31 -4.89 2.61
N LEU A 130 -4.26 -5.71 2.53
CA LEU A 130 -3.52 -5.98 1.28
C LEU A 130 -4.09 -7.21 0.52
N GLY A 131 -5.01 -7.95 1.13
CA GLY A 131 -5.43 -9.27 0.69
C GLY A 131 -4.58 -10.38 1.31
N SER A 132 -5.02 -11.64 1.12
CA SER A 132 -4.29 -12.83 1.56
C SER A 132 -3.85 -12.79 3.03
N ASN A 133 -4.74 -12.33 3.92
CA ASN A 133 -4.49 -12.19 5.36
C ASN A 133 -3.27 -11.30 5.70
N LYS A 134 -2.97 -10.30 4.86
CA LYS A 134 -1.92 -9.30 5.11
C LYS A 134 -2.51 -7.92 5.27
N MET A 135 -1.91 -7.12 6.15
CA MET A 135 -2.24 -5.72 6.34
C MET A 135 -0.97 -4.87 6.37
N LEU A 136 -1.10 -3.62 5.92
CA LEU A 136 -0.07 -2.59 5.96
C LEU A 136 -0.45 -1.56 7.04
N GLN A 137 0.46 -1.27 7.95
CA GLN A 137 0.26 -0.32 9.03
C GLN A 137 1.60 0.20 9.57
N THR A 138 1.57 1.31 10.29
CA THR A 138 2.72 1.85 11.02
C THR A 138 2.25 2.34 12.38
N MET A 139 3.06 2.20 13.42
CA MET A 139 2.72 2.61 14.79
C MET A 139 4.01 2.94 15.56
N ILE A 140 3.90 3.51 16.76
CA ILE A 140 5.06 3.73 17.62
C ILE A 140 5.95 2.47 17.70
N GLU A 141 7.26 2.66 17.53
CA GLU A 141 8.29 1.60 17.46
C GLU A 141 8.20 0.64 16.25
N HIS A 142 7.23 0.82 15.35
CA HIS A 142 7.00 -0.03 14.18
C HIS A 142 6.97 0.78 12.88
N LYS A 143 7.93 0.53 12.00
CA LYS A 143 7.90 1.02 10.62
C LYS A 143 6.78 0.35 9.83
N SER A 144 6.39 0.98 8.72
CA SER A 144 5.40 0.42 7.78
C SER A 144 5.81 -0.89 7.13
#